data_AF-A0A1Q8SMU0-F1
#
_entry.id   AF-A0A1Q8SMU0-F1
#
_cell.length_a   1.000
_cell.length_b   1.000
_cell.length_c   1.000
_cell.angle_alpha   90.00
_cell.angle_beta   90.00
_cell.angle_gamma   90.00
#
_symmetry.space_group_name_H-M   'P 1'
#
loop_
_entity.id
_entity.type
_entity.pdbx_description
1 polymer ?
#
loop_
_entity_poly.entity_id
_entity_poly.type
_entity_poly.pdbx_seq_one_letter_code
_entity_poly.pdbx_strand_id
1 'polypeptide(L)'
;PRPVIGGPQSATVVGPANEEIHTDHLNRVRVQFHWDRQGQNDENSSVWLRVSQPNAGAGWGGVFVPRIGQEVLVDFLEGDADRPLITGRVYNGEQSPDWHSHGLLSGFKSKTYRGSKYNELVFDDATDQERVRLNSEAEKSQLNLGYLIHQTGNTRGAFRGTGFELRTDAYGAIRANQGLYLSSWGQLGASGDQLDLTPARQQLDSAYHLSDSLSQSAADHNADALDSRENLKQAGEDADDS
;
A
#
# COMPACT_ATOMS: atom_id res chain seq x y z
N PRO A 1 -1.12 48.76 19.84
CA PRO A 1 -1.69 48.03 18.68
C PRO A 1 -1.70 46.52 19.02
N ARG A 2 -2.69 45.75 18.55
CA ARG A 2 -2.68 44.28 18.74
C ARG A 2 -1.53 43.69 17.90
N PRO A 3 -0.70 42.79 18.44
CA PRO A 3 0.34 42.15 17.65
C PRO A 3 -0.27 41.31 16.53
N VAL A 4 0.40 41.29 15.38
CA VAL A 4 0.00 40.52 14.20
C VAL A 4 1.18 39.66 13.79
N ILE A 5 0.96 38.37 13.59
CA ILE A 5 1.98 37.44 13.10
C ILE A 5 2.06 37.57 11.58
N GLY A 6 3.25 37.90 11.08
CA GLY A 6 3.48 38.18 9.65
C GLY A 6 3.50 36.97 8.73
N GLY A 7 3.45 35.74 9.27
CA GLY A 7 3.42 34.51 8.48
C GLY A 7 3.61 33.24 9.33
N PRO A 8 3.59 32.06 8.70
CA PRO A 8 3.71 30.79 9.39
C PRO A 8 5.04 30.65 10.15
N GLN A 9 5.01 29.94 11.27
CA GLN A 9 6.18 29.61 12.08
C GLN A 9 6.25 28.11 12.28
N SER A 10 7.45 27.55 12.50
CA SER A 10 7.55 26.16 12.93
C SER A 10 7.41 26.03 14.46
N ALA A 11 6.93 24.86 14.88
CA ALA A 11 6.79 24.48 16.28
C ALA A 11 6.97 22.96 16.42
N THR A 12 7.24 22.51 17.64
CA THR A 12 7.46 21.09 17.95
C THR A 12 6.21 20.51 18.60
N VAL A 13 5.71 19.37 18.13
CA VAL A 13 4.56 18.69 18.75
C VAL A 13 4.95 18.15 20.12
N VAL A 14 4.10 18.36 21.13
CA VAL A 14 4.34 17.97 22.53
C VAL A 14 3.16 17.24 23.16
N GLY A 15 3.39 16.61 24.30
CA GLY A 15 2.37 15.87 25.05
C GLY A 15 2.94 15.28 26.35
N PRO A 16 2.18 14.42 27.03
CA PRO A 16 2.57 13.85 28.32
C PRO A 16 3.86 13.05 28.24
N ALA A 17 4.58 13.02 29.37
CA ALA A 17 5.74 12.18 29.53
C ALA A 17 5.41 10.71 29.23
N ASN A 18 6.32 10.02 28.53
CA ASN A 18 6.18 8.63 28.11
C ASN A 18 5.09 8.33 27.07
N GLU A 19 4.48 9.35 26.45
CA GLU A 19 3.61 9.17 25.29
C GLU A 19 4.34 9.44 23.96
N GLU A 20 3.89 8.76 22.91
CA GLU A 20 4.37 9.01 21.53
C GLU A 20 3.35 9.86 20.73
N ILE A 21 2.07 9.77 21.08
CA ILE A 21 0.97 10.43 20.40
C ILE A 21 0.06 11.05 21.46
N HIS A 22 -0.21 12.35 21.34
CA HIS A 22 -1.15 13.05 22.21
C HIS A 22 -2.15 13.83 21.37
N THR A 23 -3.40 13.36 21.37
CA THR A 23 -4.45 13.91 20.52
C THR A 23 -5.83 13.78 21.16
N ASP A 24 -6.81 14.51 20.62
CA ASP A 24 -8.20 14.50 21.06
C ASP A 24 -9.16 13.96 19.98
N HIS A 25 -10.47 14.05 20.24
CA HIS A 25 -11.50 13.55 19.33
C HIS A 25 -11.51 14.18 17.92
N LEU A 26 -10.81 15.30 17.70
CA LEU A 26 -10.69 15.96 16.39
C LEU A 26 -9.29 15.75 15.76
N ASN A 27 -8.47 14.87 16.33
CA ASN A 27 -7.06 14.71 15.96
C ASN A 27 -6.23 16.00 16.12
N ARG A 28 -6.60 16.87 17.08
CA ARG A 28 -5.81 18.07 17.41
C ARG A 28 -4.56 17.68 18.18
N VAL A 29 -3.53 18.51 18.13
CA VAL A 29 -2.30 18.29 18.91
C VAL A 29 -1.92 19.54 19.69
N ARG A 30 -0.99 19.41 20.62
CA ARG A 30 -0.35 20.54 21.31
C ARG A 30 1.07 20.71 20.80
N VAL A 31 1.59 21.93 20.88
CA VAL A 31 2.92 22.28 20.37
C VAL A 31 3.69 23.16 21.36
N GLN A 32 5.01 23.11 21.31
CA GLN A 32 5.90 24.11 21.88
C GLN A 32 6.37 25.04 20.76
N PHE A 33 6.12 26.33 20.89
CA PHE A 33 6.72 27.34 20.01
C PHE A 33 8.15 27.68 20.43
N HIS A 34 9.02 27.97 19.46
CA HIS A 34 10.44 28.27 19.71
C HIS A 34 10.67 29.52 20.57
N TRP A 35 9.75 30.48 20.53
CA TRP A 35 9.81 31.71 21.32
C TRP A 35 9.24 31.55 22.74
N ASP A 36 8.53 30.45 23.01
CA ASP A 36 7.97 30.20 24.34
C ASP A 36 9.04 29.63 25.26
N ARG A 37 9.44 30.46 26.23
CA ARG A 37 10.45 30.14 27.26
C ARG A 37 9.82 29.65 28.57
N GLN A 38 8.49 29.70 28.70
CA GLN A 38 7.77 29.32 29.92
C GLN A 38 7.21 27.91 29.82
N GLY A 39 6.83 27.47 28.62
CA GLY A 39 6.43 26.08 28.36
C GLY A 39 7.52 25.08 28.73
N GLN A 40 7.08 23.89 29.16
CA GLN A 40 7.95 22.84 29.68
C GLN A 40 8.11 21.67 28.69
N ASN A 41 7.77 21.88 27.42
CA ASN A 41 7.69 20.84 26.39
C ASN A 41 6.75 19.68 26.77
N ASP A 42 5.61 19.99 27.39
CA ASP A 42 4.67 19.02 27.95
C ASP A 42 3.26 19.23 27.41
N GLU A 43 2.29 18.48 27.92
CA GLU A 43 0.89 18.63 27.54
C GLU A 43 0.28 19.99 27.90
N ASN A 44 0.96 20.87 28.62
CA ASN A 44 0.45 22.18 29.04
C ASN A 44 1.03 23.35 28.22
N SER A 45 1.99 23.10 27.32
CA SER A 45 2.67 24.13 26.53
C SER A 45 1.76 24.97 25.62
N SER A 46 0.63 24.43 25.14
CA SER A 46 -0.30 25.17 24.29
C SER A 46 -1.75 24.73 24.45
N VAL A 47 -2.65 25.51 23.85
CA VAL A 47 -4.01 25.05 23.53
C VAL A 47 -3.98 23.90 22.52
N TRP A 48 -5.13 23.29 22.25
CA TRP A 48 -5.29 22.33 21.17
C TRP A 48 -5.32 23.00 19.80
N LEU A 49 -4.36 22.66 18.94
CA LEU A 49 -4.27 23.14 17.56
C LEU A 49 -4.92 22.14 16.61
N ARG A 50 -5.78 22.64 15.72
CA ARG A 50 -6.28 21.85 14.58
C ARG A 50 -5.16 21.60 13.57
N VAL A 51 -5.29 20.49 12.85
CA VAL A 51 -4.29 20.02 11.89
C VAL A 51 -4.93 19.90 10.52
N SER A 52 -4.38 20.59 9.53
CA SER A 52 -4.73 20.40 8.12
C SER A 52 -4.46 18.96 7.70
N GLN A 53 -5.36 18.39 6.92
CA GLN A 53 -5.32 17.00 6.45
C GLN A 53 -5.33 16.97 4.92
N PRO A 54 -4.79 15.91 4.28
CA PRO A 54 -4.79 15.81 2.81
C PRO A 54 -6.19 15.85 2.19
N ASN A 55 -7.20 15.37 2.92
CA ASN A 55 -8.61 15.45 2.57
C ASN A 55 -9.45 15.28 3.85
N ALA A 56 -10.54 16.01 4.01
CA ALA A 56 -11.37 15.97 5.22
C ALA A 56 -12.85 16.15 4.93
N GLY A 57 -13.67 15.18 5.35
CA GLY A 57 -15.12 15.21 5.23
C GLY A 57 -15.81 14.54 6.42
N ALA A 58 -17.15 14.55 6.43
CA ALA A 58 -17.96 13.98 7.50
C ALA A 58 -17.88 12.44 7.50
N GLY A 59 -16.90 11.89 8.23
CA GLY A 59 -16.67 10.44 8.35
C GLY A 59 -15.75 9.84 7.28
N TRP A 60 -15.06 10.66 6.49
CA TRP A 60 -14.16 10.19 5.43
C TRP A 60 -13.01 11.20 5.21
N GLY A 61 -11.89 10.74 4.64
CA GLY A 61 -10.73 11.58 4.35
C GLY A 61 -9.40 10.88 4.60
N GLY A 62 -8.31 11.64 4.49
CA GLY A 62 -6.97 11.19 4.87
C GLY A 62 -6.64 11.69 6.27
N VAL A 63 -6.14 10.82 7.15
CA VAL A 63 -5.76 11.20 8.52
C VAL A 63 -4.32 10.81 8.78
N PHE A 64 -3.49 11.82 8.99
CA PHE A 64 -2.16 11.66 9.55
C PHE A 64 -2.13 12.51 10.81
N VAL A 65 -1.89 11.91 11.99
CA VAL A 65 -1.79 12.66 13.25
C VAL A 65 -0.32 13.01 13.48
N PRO A 66 0.05 14.29 13.76
CA PRO A 66 1.40 14.62 14.17
C PRO A 66 1.76 13.89 15.47
N ARG A 67 2.96 13.32 15.54
CA ARG A 67 3.48 12.66 16.75
C ARG A 67 4.35 13.59 17.55
N ILE A 68 4.47 13.33 18.85
CA ILE A 68 5.33 14.10 19.75
C ILE A 68 6.76 14.11 19.20
N GLY A 69 7.40 15.29 19.21
CA GLY A 69 8.73 15.54 18.65
C GLY A 69 8.76 15.91 17.17
N GLN A 70 7.65 15.75 16.41
CA GLN A 70 7.62 16.16 15.01
C GLN A 70 7.55 17.69 14.86
N GLU A 71 8.19 18.21 13.83
CA GLU A 71 8.12 19.62 13.47
C GLU A 71 6.93 19.89 12.53
N VAL A 72 6.15 20.91 12.89
CA VAL A 72 4.94 21.34 12.18
C VAL A 72 5.03 22.80 11.82
N LEU A 73 4.37 23.18 10.73
CA LEU A 73 4.15 24.58 10.36
C LEU A 73 2.81 25.04 10.92
N VAL A 74 2.85 26.10 11.72
CA VAL A 74 1.70 26.73 12.36
C VAL A 74 1.46 28.08 11.71
N ASP A 75 0.28 28.23 11.12
CA ASP A 75 -0.25 29.50 10.63
C ASP A 75 -1.22 30.09 11.66
N PHE A 76 -1.49 31.39 11.55
CA PHE A 76 -2.29 32.15 12.50
C PHE A 76 -3.45 32.81 11.77
N LEU A 77 -4.69 32.40 12.06
CA LEU A 77 -5.87 32.88 11.33
C LEU A 77 -6.02 34.39 11.50
N GLU A 78 -6.07 35.14 10.39
CA GLU A 78 -6.06 36.60 10.37
C GLU A 78 -4.83 37.24 11.05
N GLY A 79 -3.71 36.50 11.13
CA GLY A 79 -2.50 36.90 11.84
C GLY A 79 -2.65 36.94 13.37
N ASP A 80 -3.74 36.40 13.92
CA ASP A 80 -4.03 36.39 15.36
C ASP A 80 -3.24 35.28 16.08
N ALA A 81 -2.31 35.68 16.96
CA ALA A 81 -1.49 34.76 17.77
C ALA A 81 -2.33 33.79 18.62
N ASP A 82 -3.57 34.17 18.96
CA ASP A 82 -4.49 33.35 19.76
C ASP A 82 -5.25 32.30 18.92
N ARG A 83 -5.07 32.29 17.59
CA ARG A 83 -5.79 31.41 16.65
C ARG A 83 -4.84 30.57 15.78
N PRO A 84 -3.96 29.75 16.38
CA PRO A 84 -3.04 28.90 15.63
C PRO A 84 -3.76 27.73 14.93
N LEU A 85 -3.26 27.37 13.74
CA LEU A 85 -3.69 26.25 12.92
C LEU A 85 -2.46 25.59 12.30
N ILE A 86 -2.31 24.28 12.45
CA ILE A 86 -1.22 23.56 11.77
C ILE A 86 -1.59 23.36 10.30
N THR A 87 -0.76 23.88 9.40
CA THR A 87 -1.00 23.86 7.95
C THR A 87 0.00 23.00 7.19
N GLY A 88 1.09 22.58 7.83
CA GLY A 88 2.11 21.76 7.19
C GLY A 88 2.97 20.99 8.17
N ARG A 89 3.86 20.17 7.60
CA ARG A 89 4.88 19.39 8.30
C ARG A 89 6.17 19.50 7.54
N VAL A 90 7.27 19.47 8.26
CA VAL A 90 8.60 19.51 7.65
C VAL A 90 9.48 18.45 8.31
N TYR A 91 10.33 17.83 7.50
CA TYR A 91 11.47 17.07 8.00
C TYR A 91 12.58 18.04 8.41
N ASN A 92 13.46 17.60 9.31
CA ASN A 92 14.61 18.36 9.78
C ASN A 92 15.81 17.44 10.02
N GLY A 93 16.88 17.94 10.64
CA GLY A 93 18.11 17.17 10.86
C GLY A 93 17.95 15.96 11.80
N GLU A 94 17.00 16.00 12.71
CA GLU A 94 16.71 14.91 13.64
C GLU A 94 15.63 13.96 13.08
N GLN A 95 14.61 14.52 12.45
CA GLN A 95 13.53 13.81 11.78
C GLN A 95 13.79 13.87 10.27
N SER A 96 14.65 12.99 9.76
CA SER A 96 14.95 12.92 8.33
C SER A 96 13.95 12.03 7.57
N PRO A 97 13.67 12.31 6.28
CA PRO A 97 12.87 11.41 5.46
C PRO A 97 13.67 10.14 5.14
N ASP A 98 13.01 8.99 5.05
CA ASP A 98 13.65 7.75 4.61
C ASP A 98 14.02 7.76 3.11
N TRP A 99 13.34 8.56 2.30
CA TRP A 99 13.57 8.65 0.85
C TRP A 99 14.01 10.06 0.48
N HIS A 100 15.31 10.28 0.34
CA HIS A 100 15.82 11.65 0.24
C HIS A 100 17.11 11.82 -0.59
N SER A 101 17.89 10.76 -0.82
CA SER A 101 19.22 10.90 -1.42
C SER A 101 19.22 11.07 -2.95
N HIS A 102 18.26 10.50 -3.66
CA HIS A 102 18.25 10.48 -5.13
C HIS A 102 16.89 10.83 -5.77
N GLY A 103 15.85 11.03 -4.97
CA GLY A 103 14.54 11.51 -5.46
C GLY A 103 13.75 10.53 -6.34
N LEU A 104 14.16 9.26 -6.43
CA LEU A 104 13.42 8.26 -7.23
C LEU A 104 12.30 7.60 -6.44
N LEU A 105 12.36 7.64 -5.11
CA LEU A 105 11.35 7.00 -4.25
C LEU A 105 10.38 8.04 -3.71
N SER A 106 9.09 7.73 -3.78
CA SER A 106 8.01 8.53 -3.22
C SER A 106 6.95 7.63 -2.58
N GLY A 107 6.07 8.20 -1.73
CA GLY A 107 4.94 7.47 -1.17
C GLY A 107 4.65 7.76 0.31
N PHE A 108 4.16 6.77 1.03
CA PHE A 108 3.77 6.87 2.43
C PHE A 108 4.48 5.84 3.29
N LYS A 109 5.10 6.28 4.38
CA LYS A 109 5.69 5.40 5.38
C LYS A 109 5.18 5.75 6.77
N SER A 110 4.71 4.75 7.48
CA SER A 110 4.21 4.86 8.86
C SER A 110 5.26 4.37 9.85
N LYS A 111 4.94 4.44 11.14
CA LYS A 111 5.73 3.86 12.22
C LYS A 111 4.80 3.17 13.21
N THR A 112 5.12 1.97 13.65
CA THR A 112 4.39 1.26 14.70
C THR A 112 4.45 2.05 16.01
N TYR A 113 3.31 2.19 16.69
CA TYR A 113 3.25 2.85 17.99
C TYR A 113 4.15 2.12 19.00
N ARG A 114 5.03 2.86 19.67
CA ARG A 114 6.03 2.35 20.62
C ARG A 114 6.90 1.23 20.04
N GLY A 115 7.17 1.27 18.73
CA GLY A 115 7.97 0.26 18.04
C GLY A 115 8.77 0.82 16.86
N SER A 116 9.62 -0.03 16.29
CA SER A 116 10.49 0.28 15.14
C SER A 116 9.95 -0.23 13.80
N LYS A 117 8.88 -1.01 13.82
CA LYS A 117 8.23 -1.54 12.61
C LYS A 117 7.46 -0.44 11.87
N TYR A 118 7.04 -0.72 10.64
CA TYR A 118 6.33 0.24 9.79
C TYR A 118 5.41 -0.46 8.77
N ASN A 119 4.46 0.29 8.23
CA ASN A 119 3.78 -0.02 6.98
C ASN A 119 4.13 1.03 5.94
N GLU A 120 4.17 0.65 4.67
CA GLU A 120 4.75 1.48 3.62
C GLU A 120 4.07 1.23 2.26
N LEU A 121 3.78 2.31 1.55
CA LEU A 121 3.48 2.32 0.12
C LEU A 121 4.60 3.11 -0.57
N VAL A 122 5.33 2.49 -1.48
CA VAL A 122 6.45 3.12 -2.22
C VAL A 122 6.21 3.05 -3.71
N PHE A 123 6.44 4.17 -4.38
CA PHE A 123 6.62 4.30 -5.82
C PHE A 123 8.11 4.50 -6.10
N ASP A 124 8.65 3.74 -7.03
CA ASP A 124 10.03 3.85 -7.51
C ASP A 124 9.98 4.27 -8.97
N ASP A 125 10.35 5.51 -9.25
CA ASP A 125 10.28 6.17 -10.57
C ASP A 125 11.61 6.07 -11.33
N ALA A 126 12.42 5.05 -11.03
CA ALA A 126 13.61 4.74 -11.83
C ALA A 126 13.20 4.34 -13.26
N THR A 127 13.69 5.09 -14.25
CA THR A 127 13.39 4.87 -15.67
C THR A 127 13.64 3.43 -16.11
N ASP A 128 12.66 2.82 -16.78
CA ASP A 128 12.64 1.43 -17.26
C ASP A 128 12.71 0.38 -16.12
N GLN A 129 12.56 0.82 -14.88
CA GLN A 129 12.62 0.01 -13.66
C GLN A 129 11.55 0.44 -12.66
N GLU A 130 10.40 0.91 -13.17
CA GLU A 130 9.32 1.43 -12.36
C GLU A 130 8.69 0.33 -11.51
N ARG A 131 8.39 0.65 -10.26
CA ARG A 131 7.86 -0.32 -9.30
C ARG A 131 6.91 0.34 -8.30
N VAL A 132 5.91 -0.42 -7.89
CA VAL A 132 5.07 -0.10 -6.71
C VAL A 132 5.22 -1.21 -5.68
N ARG A 133 5.39 -0.84 -4.41
CA ARG A 133 5.43 -1.77 -3.28
C ARG A 133 4.49 -1.34 -2.16
N LEU A 134 3.58 -2.21 -1.78
CA LEU A 134 2.84 -2.14 -0.51
C LEU A 134 3.45 -3.14 0.47
N ASN A 135 3.81 -2.68 1.67
CA ASN A 135 4.52 -3.47 2.67
C ASN A 135 3.93 -3.30 4.07
N SER A 136 3.81 -4.41 4.79
CA SER A 136 3.78 -4.44 6.24
C SER A 136 5.05 -5.11 6.77
N GLU A 137 5.73 -4.42 7.69
CA GLU A 137 6.89 -4.97 8.37
C GLU A 137 6.53 -6.13 9.32
N ALA A 138 5.25 -6.28 9.67
CA ALA A 138 4.75 -7.48 10.34
C ALA A 138 4.81 -8.67 9.37
N GLU A 139 5.60 -9.69 9.74
CA GLU A 139 5.80 -10.91 8.96
C GLU A 139 6.14 -10.70 7.47
N LYS A 140 6.74 -9.54 7.14
CA LYS A 140 7.14 -9.14 5.77
C LYS A 140 6.07 -9.42 4.72
N SER A 141 4.85 -8.99 4.99
CA SER A 141 3.72 -9.18 4.07
C SER A 141 3.68 -8.07 3.04
N GLN A 142 3.84 -8.41 1.76
CA GLN A 142 4.11 -7.46 0.68
C GLN A 142 3.35 -7.78 -0.61
N LEU A 143 2.85 -6.74 -1.27
CA LEU A 143 2.48 -6.77 -2.69
C LEU A 143 3.49 -5.91 -3.45
N ASN A 144 4.18 -6.52 -4.41
CA ASN A 144 5.14 -5.85 -5.28
C ASN A 144 4.65 -5.91 -6.73
N LEU A 145 4.78 -4.80 -7.47
CA LEU A 145 4.33 -4.65 -8.86
C LEU A 145 5.43 -3.97 -9.69
N GLY A 146 5.61 -4.38 -10.95
CA GLY A 146 6.59 -3.80 -11.88
C GLY A 146 7.96 -4.47 -11.81
N TYR A 147 9.02 -3.67 -11.73
CA TYR A 147 10.42 -4.11 -11.69
C TYR A 147 10.84 -4.47 -10.25
N LEU A 148 10.81 -5.77 -9.93
CA LEU A 148 11.03 -6.26 -8.57
C LEU A 148 12.51 -6.19 -8.19
N ILE A 149 12.82 -5.56 -7.06
CA ILE A 149 14.16 -5.47 -6.50
C ILE A 149 14.15 -5.75 -5.00
N HIS A 150 15.31 -6.11 -4.45
CA HIS A 150 15.56 -5.94 -3.02
C HIS A 150 15.59 -4.45 -2.69
N GLN A 151 15.03 -4.03 -1.56
CA GLN A 151 15.14 -2.65 -1.08
C GLN A 151 15.24 -2.62 0.43
N THR A 152 16.21 -1.86 0.93
CA THR A 152 16.42 -1.59 2.35
C THR A 152 16.44 -0.07 2.54
N GLY A 153 15.41 0.48 3.19
CA GLY A 153 15.26 1.93 3.33
C GLY A 153 15.27 2.63 1.97
N ASN A 154 16.21 3.56 1.79
CA ASN A 154 16.42 4.32 0.56
C ASN A 154 17.29 3.61 -0.49
N THR A 155 17.81 2.42 -0.19
CA THR A 155 18.77 1.74 -1.06
C THR A 155 18.05 0.76 -1.98
N ARG A 156 18.18 0.99 -3.30
CA ARG A 156 17.81 0.04 -4.35
C ARG A 156 18.84 -1.09 -4.42
N GLY A 157 18.39 -2.33 -4.32
CA GLY A 157 19.21 -3.53 -4.31
C GLY A 157 19.12 -4.34 -5.60
N ALA A 158 19.52 -5.61 -5.53
CA ALA A 158 19.57 -6.49 -6.70
C ALA A 158 18.18 -6.75 -7.29
N PHE A 159 18.16 -6.92 -8.62
CA PHE A 159 16.98 -7.35 -9.38
C PHE A 159 16.49 -8.73 -8.95
N ARG A 160 15.17 -8.89 -8.88
CA ARG A 160 14.49 -10.12 -8.46
C ARG A 160 13.54 -10.67 -9.53
N GLY A 161 13.03 -9.85 -10.43
CA GLY A 161 12.08 -10.27 -11.47
C GLY A 161 11.21 -9.12 -11.98
N THR A 162 10.34 -9.41 -12.94
CA THR A 162 9.39 -8.45 -13.52
C THR A 162 7.98 -9.02 -13.42
N GLY A 163 7.00 -8.17 -13.10
CA GLY A 163 5.59 -8.57 -13.01
C GLY A 163 4.99 -8.21 -11.66
N PHE A 164 4.38 -9.17 -10.96
CA PHE A 164 3.88 -8.98 -9.60
C PHE A 164 4.36 -10.09 -8.67
N GLU A 165 4.46 -9.79 -7.37
CA GLU A 165 4.79 -10.75 -6.32
C GLU A 165 3.94 -10.46 -5.08
N LEU A 166 3.24 -11.49 -4.58
CA LEU A 166 2.69 -11.52 -3.22
C LEU A 166 3.64 -12.34 -2.34
N ARG A 167 4.22 -11.71 -1.32
CA ARG A 167 5.19 -12.32 -0.41
C ARG A 167 4.72 -12.20 1.04
N THR A 168 4.98 -13.23 1.85
CA THR A 168 4.92 -13.16 3.31
C THR A 168 5.92 -14.14 3.92
N ASP A 169 6.46 -13.83 5.09
CA ASP A 169 7.27 -14.77 5.88
C ASP A 169 6.38 -15.62 6.82
N ALA A 170 5.06 -15.41 6.81
CA ALA A 170 4.06 -16.18 7.56
C ALA A 170 3.14 -17.01 6.64
N TYR A 171 1.98 -17.45 7.14
CA TYR A 171 1.01 -18.21 6.37
C TYR A 171 0.31 -17.33 5.32
N GLY A 172 0.22 -17.83 4.08
CA GLY A 172 -0.60 -17.25 3.02
C GLY A 172 -1.92 -18.01 2.84
N ALA A 173 -3.00 -17.27 2.56
CA ALA A 173 -4.27 -17.86 2.16
C ALA A 173 -4.93 -16.98 1.08
N ILE A 174 -5.38 -17.62 -0.02
CA ILE A 174 -6.23 -16.99 -1.04
C ILE A 174 -7.61 -17.63 -0.90
N ARG A 175 -8.65 -16.82 -0.72
CA ARG A 175 -10.02 -17.29 -0.50
C ARG A 175 -10.98 -16.49 -1.35
N ALA A 176 -11.79 -17.18 -2.13
CA ALA A 176 -12.84 -16.59 -2.95
C ALA A 176 -14.11 -17.44 -2.83
N ASN A 177 -15.21 -16.84 -2.38
CA ASN A 177 -16.47 -17.54 -2.14
C ASN A 177 -17.17 -18.01 -3.42
N GLN A 178 -16.91 -17.32 -4.54
CA GLN A 178 -17.51 -17.60 -5.85
C GLN A 178 -16.54 -18.30 -6.81
N GLY A 179 -15.40 -18.81 -6.31
CA GLY A 179 -14.37 -19.44 -7.12
C GLY A 179 -13.14 -18.56 -7.35
N LEU A 180 -12.03 -19.20 -7.73
CA LEU A 180 -10.74 -18.57 -7.98
C LEU A 180 -10.25 -18.98 -9.37
N TYR A 181 -10.10 -18.01 -10.28
CA TYR A 181 -9.51 -18.25 -11.59
C TYR A 181 -8.01 -17.98 -11.57
N LEU A 182 -7.23 -19.01 -11.89
CA LEU A 182 -5.78 -18.94 -12.09
C LEU A 182 -5.45 -19.57 -13.43
N SER A 183 -4.81 -18.81 -14.30
CA SER A 183 -4.46 -19.24 -15.65
C SER A 183 -2.99 -18.96 -15.94
N SER A 184 -2.35 -19.90 -16.61
CA SER A 184 -1.00 -19.74 -17.18
C SER A 184 -1.03 -19.57 -18.70
N TRP A 185 -2.21 -19.41 -19.30
CA TRP A 185 -2.34 -19.21 -20.74
C TRP A 185 -1.96 -17.78 -21.11
N GLY A 186 -1.13 -17.63 -22.13
CA GLY A 186 -0.73 -16.33 -22.64
C GLY A 186 -1.90 -15.62 -23.30
N GLN A 187 -2.40 -14.56 -22.65
CA GLN A 187 -3.37 -13.63 -23.23
C GLN A 187 -2.68 -12.28 -23.47
N LEU A 188 -2.45 -11.93 -24.72
CA LEU A 188 -1.77 -10.67 -25.05
C LEU A 188 -2.64 -9.49 -24.61
N GLY A 189 -2.15 -8.70 -23.66
CA GLY A 189 -2.87 -7.54 -23.12
C GLY A 189 -4.07 -7.88 -22.22
N ALA A 190 -4.26 -9.15 -21.83
CA ALA A 190 -5.42 -9.61 -21.06
C ALA A 190 -6.75 -9.14 -21.68
N SER A 191 -6.88 -9.23 -23.01
CA SER A 191 -8.10 -8.84 -23.72
C SER A 191 -9.25 -9.80 -23.41
N GLY A 192 -10.43 -9.28 -23.10
CA GLY A 192 -11.61 -10.06 -22.71
C GLY A 192 -12.13 -9.65 -21.33
N ASP A 193 -13.05 -10.43 -20.79
CA ASP A 193 -13.55 -10.25 -19.43
C ASP A 193 -12.60 -10.87 -18.38
N GLN A 194 -12.67 -10.39 -17.13
CA GLN A 194 -11.75 -10.80 -16.05
C GLN A 194 -11.69 -12.33 -15.81
N LEU A 195 -12.75 -13.06 -16.15
CA LEU A 195 -12.89 -14.50 -15.98
C LEU A 195 -13.09 -15.23 -17.32
N ASP A 196 -12.56 -14.69 -18.42
CA ASP A 196 -12.69 -15.33 -19.73
C ASP A 196 -11.95 -16.69 -19.78
N LEU A 197 -12.73 -17.76 -19.81
CA LEU A 197 -12.30 -19.15 -19.93
C LEU A 197 -12.28 -19.66 -21.37
N THR A 198 -12.68 -18.85 -22.36
CA THR A 198 -12.80 -19.27 -23.77
C THR A 198 -11.54 -19.96 -24.29
N PRO A 199 -10.31 -19.46 -24.03
CA PRO A 199 -9.10 -20.14 -24.49
C PRO A 199 -8.85 -21.50 -23.82
N ALA A 200 -9.19 -21.63 -22.54
CA ALA A 200 -9.05 -22.89 -21.81
C ALA A 200 -10.09 -23.92 -22.30
N ARG A 201 -11.33 -23.49 -22.53
CA ARG A 201 -12.42 -24.31 -23.08
C ARG A 201 -12.07 -24.83 -24.48
N GLN A 202 -11.65 -23.96 -25.39
CA GLN A 202 -11.25 -24.37 -26.75
C GLN A 202 -10.15 -25.44 -26.77
N GLN A 203 -9.22 -25.37 -25.82
CA GLN A 203 -8.15 -26.36 -25.69
C GLN A 203 -8.67 -27.69 -25.15
N LEU A 204 -9.57 -27.67 -24.16
CA LEU A 204 -10.23 -28.86 -23.62
C LEU A 204 -11.08 -29.56 -24.69
N ASP A 205 -11.86 -28.80 -25.46
CA ASP A 205 -12.66 -29.33 -26.58
C ASP A 205 -11.78 -29.95 -27.66
N SER A 206 -10.70 -29.28 -28.02
CA SER A 206 -9.74 -29.79 -29.00
C SER A 206 -9.05 -31.07 -28.52
N ALA A 207 -8.68 -31.14 -27.23
CA ALA A 207 -8.11 -32.33 -26.61
C ALA A 207 -9.11 -33.49 -26.56
N TYR A 208 -10.38 -33.20 -26.25
CA TYR A 208 -11.46 -34.17 -26.28
C TYR A 208 -11.64 -34.76 -27.69
N HIS A 209 -11.76 -33.92 -28.73
CA HIS A 209 -11.94 -34.39 -30.11
C HIS A 209 -10.76 -35.22 -30.62
N LEU A 210 -9.52 -34.88 -30.23
CA LEU A 210 -8.34 -35.68 -30.53
C LEU A 210 -8.39 -37.05 -29.83
N SER A 211 -8.69 -37.06 -28.53
CA SER A 211 -8.82 -38.30 -27.75
C SER A 211 -9.93 -39.20 -28.30
N ASP A 212 -11.05 -38.61 -28.72
CA ASP A 212 -12.18 -39.32 -29.31
C ASP A 212 -11.80 -39.96 -30.64
N SER A 213 -11.13 -39.21 -31.52
CA SER A 213 -10.67 -39.72 -32.82
C SER A 213 -9.67 -40.88 -32.67
N LEU A 214 -8.71 -40.75 -31.74
CA LEU A 214 -7.74 -41.81 -31.43
C LEU A 214 -8.43 -43.05 -30.85
N SER A 215 -9.41 -42.85 -29.97
CA SER A 215 -10.18 -43.94 -29.37
C SER A 215 -11.02 -44.68 -30.40
N GLN A 216 -11.66 -43.98 -31.33
CA GLN A 216 -12.41 -44.60 -32.42
C GLN A 216 -11.47 -45.41 -33.31
N SER A 217 -10.31 -44.87 -33.68
CA SER A 217 -9.31 -45.61 -34.46
C SER A 217 -8.75 -46.83 -33.72
N ALA A 218 -8.62 -46.77 -32.39
CA ALA A 218 -8.20 -47.91 -31.58
C ALA A 218 -9.28 -49.01 -31.58
N ALA A 219 -10.55 -48.63 -31.36
CA ALA A 219 -11.68 -49.54 -31.41
C ALA A 219 -11.82 -50.22 -32.79
N ASP A 220 -11.66 -49.45 -33.88
CA ASP A 220 -11.67 -49.96 -35.26
C ASP A 220 -10.54 -50.98 -35.53
N HIS A 221 -9.47 -50.95 -34.73
CA HIS A 221 -8.34 -51.87 -34.78
C HIS A 221 -8.32 -52.90 -33.63
N ASN A 222 -9.44 -53.14 -32.95
CA ASN A 222 -9.58 -54.06 -31.80
C ASN A 222 -8.61 -53.78 -30.64
N ALA A 223 -8.24 -52.52 -30.43
CA ALA A 223 -7.52 -52.05 -29.25
C ALA A 223 -8.50 -51.36 -28.27
N ASP A 224 -8.10 -51.29 -27.00
CA ASP A 224 -8.92 -50.67 -25.95
C ASP A 224 -9.09 -49.15 -26.18
N ALA A 225 -10.28 -48.65 -25.86
CA ALA A 225 -10.61 -47.23 -25.93
C ALA A 225 -9.84 -46.41 -24.89
N LEU A 226 -9.69 -45.10 -25.13
CA LEU A 226 -9.01 -44.20 -24.20
C LEU A 226 -9.97 -43.73 -23.10
N ASP A 227 -9.77 -44.20 -21.86
CA ASP A 227 -10.55 -43.80 -20.67
C ASP A 227 -10.51 -42.28 -20.37
N SER A 228 -9.51 -41.56 -20.88
CA SER A 228 -9.35 -40.10 -20.69
C SER A 228 -10.45 -39.27 -21.37
N ARG A 229 -11.23 -39.85 -22.29
CA ARG A 229 -12.22 -39.13 -23.08
C ARG A 229 -13.36 -38.56 -22.21
N GLU A 230 -13.90 -39.35 -21.29
CA GLU A 230 -15.03 -38.89 -20.46
C GLU A 230 -14.62 -37.78 -19.49
N ASN A 231 -13.42 -37.89 -18.92
CA ASN A 231 -12.87 -36.90 -18.01
C ASN A 231 -12.64 -35.54 -18.71
N LEU A 232 -12.20 -35.55 -19.97
CA LEU A 232 -12.01 -34.32 -20.76
C LEU A 232 -13.34 -33.65 -21.12
N LYS A 233 -14.37 -34.44 -21.43
CA LYS A 233 -15.71 -33.92 -21.72
C LYS A 233 -16.32 -33.24 -20.50
N GLN A 234 -16.27 -33.90 -19.34
CA GLN A 234 -16.79 -33.35 -18.09
C GLN A 234 -16.07 -32.05 -17.71
N ALA A 235 -14.75 -31.98 -17.89
CA ALA A 235 -13.99 -30.77 -17.59
C ALA A 235 -14.36 -29.57 -18.49
N GLY A 236 -14.75 -29.82 -19.74
CA GLY A 236 -15.28 -28.77 -20.64
C GLY A 236 -16.65 -28.26 -20.19
N GLU A 237 -17.56 -29.17 -19.83
CA GLU A 237 -18.92 -28.84 -19.35
C GLU A 237 -18.89 -28.10 -18.01
N ASP A 238 -18.05 -28.53 -17.06
CA ASP A 238 -17.90 -27.87 -15.75
C ASP A 238 -17.35 -26.43 -15.88
N ALA A 239 -16.64 -26.14 -16.97
CA ALA A 239 -16.16 -24.81 -17.24
C ALA A 239 -17.27 -23.86 -17.74
N ASP A 240 -18.43 -24.34 -18.20
CA ASP A 240 -19.54 -23.50 -18.70
C ASP A 240 -20.46 -22.94 -17.60
N ASP A 241 -20.49 -23.57 -16.42
CA ASP A 241 -21.37 -23.22 -15.29
C ASP A 241 -20.78 -22.17 -14.32
N SER A 242 -19.60 -21.61 -14.62
CA SER A 242 -18.88 -20.59 -13.83
C SER A 242 -18.78 -19.24 -14.54
#